data_AF-A0A931RFM6-F1
#
_entry.id   AF-A0A931RFM6-F1
#
_cell.length_a   1.000
_cell.length_b   1.000
_cell.length_c   1.000
_cell.angle_alpha   90.00
_cell.angle_beta   90.00
_cell.angle_gamma   90.00
#
_symmetry.space_group_name_H-M   'P 1'
#
loop_
_entity.id
_entity.type
_entity.pdbx_description
1 polymer ?
#
loop_
_entity_poly.entity_id
_entity_poly.type
_entity_poly.pdbx_seq_one_letter_code
_entity_poly.pdbx_strand_id
1 'polypeptide(L)'
;MVRLRSPQVPKDIPKLIFSIGLCLGAGIMGSFFTISAIPTWYATLNKPFFSPPNWIFGPVWTTLYILMGISLYLVWQKRMVPSVFWMQLILNAAWSIIFFGL
;
A
#
# COMPACT_ATOMS: atom_id res chain seq x y z
N MET A 1 0.30 -34.47 -9.09
CA MET A 1 -1.14 -34.14 -9.07
C MET A 1 -1.31 -32.71 -8.54
N VAL A 2 -1.21 -31.70 -9.41
CA VAL A 2 -1.35 -30.29 -9.01
C VAL A 2 -2.84 -30.00 -8.90
N ARG A 3 -3.37 -29.92 -7.68
CA ARG A 3 -4.75 -29.53 -7.44
C ARG A 3 -4.85 -28.03 -7.72
N LEU A 4 -5.10 -27.65 -8.98
CA LEU A 4 -5.49 -26.29 -9.34
C LEU A 4 -6.86 -26.03 -8.69
N ARG A 5 -6.82 -25.61 -7.42
CA ARG A 5 -8.01 -25.14 -6.71
C ARG A 5 -8.47 -23.91 -7.48
N SER A 6 -9.64 -24.00 -8.11
CA SER A 6 -10.28 -22.88 -8.79
C SER A 6 -10.21 -21.62 -7.91
N PRO A 7 -10.06 -20.42 -8.50
CA PRO A 7 -10.18 -19.19 -7.74
C PRO A 7 -11.61 -19.16 -7.19
N GLN A 8 -11.77 -19.58 -5.94
CA GLN A 8 -13.00 -19.43 -5.19
C GLN A 8 -13.14 -17.93 -4.97
N VAL A 9 -13.81 -17.22 -5.88
CA VAL A 9 -14.17 -15.80 -5.67
C VAL A 9 -15.01 -15.78 -4.39
N PRO A 10 -14.48 -15.20 -3.31
CA PRO A 10 -15.01 -15.49 -1.97
C PRO A 10 -16.30 -14.72 -1.68
N LYS A 11 -17.24 -15.41 -1.01
CA LYS A 11 -18.59 -14.95 -0.60
C LYS A 11 -18.59 -13.77 0.40
N ASP A 12 -17.43 -13.36 0.89
CA ASP A 12 -17.27 -12.38 1.97
C ASP A 12 -16.74 -11.02 1.47
N ILE A 13 -17.48 -10.37 0.56
CA ILE A 13 -17.20 -9.01 0.07
C ILE A 13 -16.89 -8.02 1.22
N PRO A 14 -17.57 -8.05 2.38
CA PRO A 14 -17.24 -7.14 3.49
C PRO A 14 -15.80 -7.27 3.99
N LYS A 15 -15.26 -8.49 4.07
CA LYS A 15 -13.87 -8.73 4.51
C LYS A 15 -12.86 -8.22 3.48
N LEU A 16 -13.18 -8.31 2.18
CA LEU A 16 -12.36 -7.75 1.11
C LEU A 16 -12.32 -6.22 1.20
N ILE A 17 -13.49 -5.59 1.32
CA ILE A 17 -13.61 -4.13 1.46
C ILE A 17 -12.85 -3.65 2.70
N PHE A 18 -13.01 -4.34 3.83
CA PHE A 18 -12.28 -4.01 5.05
C PHE A 18 -10.76 -4.13 4.87
N SER A 19 -10.28 -5.21 4.24
CA SER A 19 -8.84 -5.43 4.05
C SER A 19 -8.21 -4.37 3.13
N ILE A 20 -8.90 -3.99 2.06
CA ILE A 20 -8.49 -2.91 1.15
C ILE A 20 -8.55 -1.56 1.86
N GLY A 21 -9.65 -1.27 2.55
CA GLY A 21 -9.84 -0.02 3.28
C GLY A 21 -8.78 0.18 4.37
N LEU A 22 -8.41 -0.88 5.09
CA LEU A 22 -7.34 -0.85 6.08
C LEU A 22 -5.99 -0.49 5.45
N CYS A 23 -5.62 -1.13 4.34
CA CYS A 23 -4.35 -0.87 3.68
C CYS A 23 -4.32 0.53 3.05
N LEU A 24 -5.42 0.96 2.41
CA LEU A 24 -5.55 2.33 1.90
C LEU A 24 -5.51 3.37 3.01
N GLY A 25 -6.11 3.09 4.18
CA GLY A 25 -6.05 3.97 5.34
C GLY A 25 -4.61 4.22 5.80
N ALA A 26 -3.78 3.18 5.86
CA ALA A 26 -2.36 3.32 6.16
C ALA A 26 -1.63 4.19 5.12
N GLY A 27 -1.96 4.03 3.83
CA GLY A 27 -1.43 4.86 2.76
C GLY A 27 -1.86 6.32 2.81
N ILE A 28 -3.11 6.59 3.15
CA ILE A 28 -3.65 7.95 3.32
C ILE A 28 -2.92 8.66 4.46
N MET A 29 -2.70 7.98 5.59
CA MET A 29 -1.92 8.53 6.71
C MET A 29 -0.52 9.00 6.28
N GLY A 30 0.20 8.18 5.51
CA GLY A 30 1.50 8.58 4.96
C GLY A 30 1.41 9.70 3.91
N SER A 31 0.35 9.71 3.11
CA SER A 31 0.16 10.66 2.01
C SER A 31 0.00 12.11 2.47
N PHE A 32 -0.50 12.36 3.68
CA PHE A 32 -0.61 13.72 4.23
C PHE A 32 0.74 14.45 4.28
N PHE A 33 1.83 13.72 4.56
CA PHE A 33 3.19 14.27 4.59
C PHE A 33 3.75 14.39 3.17
N THR A 34 3.54 13.36 2.34
CA THR A 34 4.05 13.28 0.98
C THR A 34 3.46 14.35 0.05
N ILE A 35 2.15 14.61 0.10
CA ILE A 35 1.47 15.54 -0.82
C ILE A 35 1.99 16.97 -0.66
N SER A 36 2.29 17.39 0.57
CA SER A 36 2.81 18.72 0.87
C SER A 36 4.30 18.87 0.50
N ALA A 37 5.07 17.79 0.64
CA ALA A 37 6.50 17.78 0.36
C ALA A 37 6.85 17.69 -1.14
N ILE A 38 6.02 17.00 -1.94
CA ILE A 38 6.25 16.77 -3.37
C ILE A 38 6.41 18.08 -4.19
N PRO A 39 5.49 19.07 -4.11
CA PRO A 39 5.59 20.30 -4.90
C PRO A 39 6.52 21.34 -4.29
N THR A 40 6.97 21.13 -3.04
CA THR A 40 7.84 22.06 -2.32
C THR A 40 9.30 21.67 -2.53
N TRP A 41 9.97 21.11 -1.54
CA TRP A 41 11.39 20.82 -1.60
C TRP A 41 11.73 19.62 -2.50
N TYR A 42 10.85 18.62 -2.61
CA TYR A 42 11.14 17.44 -3.42
C TYR A 42 11.15 17.76 -4.92
N ALA A 43 10.39 18.77 -5.35
CA ALA A 43 10.40 19.27 -6.72
C ALA A 43 11.75 19.90 -7.10
N THR A 44 12.43 20.56 -6.15
CA THR A 44 13.67 21.32 -6.38
C THR A 44 14.93 20.48 -6.33
N LEU A 45 14.83 19.20 -5.93
CA LEU A 45 15.96 18.27 -5.96
C LEU A 45 16.48 18.06 -7.38
N ASN A 46 17.81 18.02 -7.50
CA ASN A 46 18.48 17.58 -8.73
C ASN A 46 18.32 16.05 -8.87
N LYS A 47 17.23 15.65 -9.52
CA LYS A 47 16.87 14.24 -9.74
C LYS A 47 17.51 13.73 -11.03
N PRO A 48 17.99 12.48 -11.05
CA PRO A 48 18.49 11.88 -12.28
C PRO A 48 17.37 11.78 -13.33
N PHE A 49 17.74 11.74 -14.62
CA PHE A 49 16.79 11.77 -15.74
C PHE A 49 15.79 10.59 -15.77
N PHE A 50 16.11 9.48 -15.10
CA PHE A 50 15.25 8.30 -15.01
C PHE A 50 14.25 8.35 -13.84
N SER A 51 14.25 9.43 -13.04
CA SER A 51 13.26 9.60 -11.99
C SER A 51 11.87 9.83 -12.59
N PRO A 52 10.84 9.09 -12.12
CA PRO A 52 9.50 9.25 -12.63
C PRO A 52 8.93 10.64 -12.25
N PRO A 53 8.00 11.19 -13.07
CA PRO A 53 7.24 12.37 -12.70
C PRO A 53 6.54 12.25 -11.33
N ASN A 54 6.47 13.37 -10.60
CA ASN A 54 5.91 13.43 -9.25
C ASN A 54 4.47 12.89 -9.13
N TRP A 55 3.64 13.04 -10.16
CA TRP A 55 2.25 12.56 -10.13
C TRP A 55 2.14 11.03 -10.11
N ILE A 56 3.19 10.29 -10.50
CA ILE A 56 3.20 8.82 -10.53
C ILE A 56 3.13 8.22 -9.11
N PHE A 57 3.54 8.98 -8.08
CA PHE A 57 3.42 8.55 -6.69
C PHE A 57 1.99 8.12 -6.35
N GLY A 58 0.98 8.91 -6.73
CA GLY A 58 -0.41 8.63 -6.40
C GLY A 58 -0.90 7.27 -6.94
N PRO A 59 -0.86 7.04 -8.27
CA PRO A 59 -1.28 5.78 -8.87
C PRO A 59 -0.50 4.58 -8.34
N VAL A 60 0.83 4.66 -8.25
CA VAL A 60 1.67 3.54 -7.80
C VAL A 60 1.33 3.14 -6.37
N TRP A 61 1.27 4.09 -5.44
CA TRP A 61 0.95 3.78 -4.05
C TRP A 61 -0.48 3.27 -3.88
N THR A 62 -1.45 3.87 -4.58
CA THR A 62 -2.84 3.39 -4.56
C THR A 62 -2.93 1.94 -5.04
N THR A 63 -2.29 1.61 -6.16
CA THR A 63 -2.24 0.24 -6.68
C THR A 63 -1.60 -0.71 -5.67
N LEU A 64 -0.46 -0.33 -5.07
CA LEU A 64 0.22 -1.17 -4.09
C LEU A 64 -0.65 -1.44 -2.86
N TYR A 65 -1.33 -0.43 -2.30
CA TYR A 65 -2.20 -0.63 -1.14
C TYR A 65 -3.44 -1.47 -1.45
N ILE A 66 -4.00 -1.34 -2.66
CA ILE A 66 -5.08 -2.24 -3.11
C ILE A 66 -4.57 -3.69 -3.17
N LEU A 67 -3.40 -3.92 -3.77
CA LEU A 67 -2.80 -5.25 -3.87
C LEU A 67 -2.46 -5.83 -2.49
N MET A 68 -1.95 -5.02 -1.55
CA MET A 68 -1.73 -5.42 -0.16
C MET A 68 -3.05 -5.82 0.52
N GLY A 69 -4.13 -5.06 0.32
CA GLY A 69 -5.45 -5.39 0.85
C GLY A 69 -6.03 -6.68 0.27
N ILE A 70 -5.85 -6.92 -1.03
CA ILE A 70 -6.22 -8.17 -1.68
C ILE A 70 -5.39 -9.34 -1.10
N SER A 71 -4.08 -9.15 -0.92
CA SER A 71 -3.20 -10.16 -0.33
C SER A 71 -3.61 -10.50 1.11
N LEU A 72 -3.86 -9.47 1.94
CA LEU A 72 -4.37 -9.60 3.30
C LEU A 72 -5.64 -10.45 3.33
N TYR A 73 -6.59 -10.11 2.47
CA TYR A 73 -7.85 -10.82 2.35
C TYR A 73 -7.65 -12.30 1.98
N LEU A 74 -6.86 -12.59 0.93
CA LEU A 74 -6.61 -13.95 0.46
C LEU A 74 -5.96 -14.83 1.53
N VAL A 75 -5.07 -14.25 2.35
CA VAL A 75 -4.43 -14.95 3.46
C VAL A 75 -5.42 -15.19 4.60
N TRP A 76 -6.16 -14.16 5.01
CA TRP A 76 -7.12 -14.23 6.12
C TRP A 76 -8.22 -15.28 5.88
N GLN A 77 -8.61 -15.49 4.62
CA GLN A 77 -9.58 -16.54 4.25
C GLN A 77 -9.09 -17.97 4.51
N LYS A 78 -7.78 -18.19 4.62
CA LYS A 78 -7.18 -19.54 4.72
C LYS A 78 -6.45 -19.78 6.04
N ARG A 79 -5.95 -18.74 6.68
CA ARG A 79 -5.13 -18.81 7.89
C ARG A 79 -5.04 -17.46 8.59
N MET A 80 -4.48 -17.46 9.80
CA MET A 80 -4.08 -16.24 10.49
C MET A 80 -3.06 -15.46 9.66
N VAL A 81 -3.23 -14.14 9.63
CA VAL A 81 -2.32 -13.22 8.94
C VAL A 81 -0.99 -13.18 9.68
N PRO A 82 0.15 -13.47 9.02
CA PRO A 82 1.47 -13.44 9.66
C PRO A 82 1.79 -12.06 10.26
N SER A 83 2.45 -12.03 11.42
CA SER A 83 2.91 -10.79 12.07
C SER A 83 3.80 -9.92 11.18
N VAL A 84 4.59 -10.54 10.30
CA VAL A 84 5.45 -9.84 9.33
C VAL A 84 4.66 -8.94 8.38
N PHE A 85 3.40 -9.26 8.05
CA PHE A 85 2.56 -8.39 7.23
C PHE A 85 2.26 -7.07 7.96
N TRP A 86 1.89 -7.14 9.24
CA TRP A 86 1.62 -5.95 10.05
C TRP A 86 2.86 -5.11 10.25
N MET A 87 4.00 -5.74 10.52
CA MET A 87 5.28 -5.05 10.60
C MET A 87 5.62 -4.35 9.28
N GLN A 88 5.43 -5.03 8.14
CA GLN A 88 5.63 -4.44 6.82
C GLN A 88 4.71 -3.24 6.59
N LEU A 89 3.42 -3.34 6.91
CA LEU A 89 2.46 -2.24 6.72
C LEU A 89 2.80 -1.02 7.59
N ILE A 90 3.18 -1.24 8.86
CA ILE A 90 3.58 -0.17 9.78
C ILE A 90 4.85 0.52 9.28
N LEU A 91 5.89 -0.24 8.94
CA LEU A 91 7.13 0.33 8.40
C LEU A 91 6.89 1.07 7.08
N ASN A 92 5.99 0.55 6.25
CA ASN A 92 5.62 1.16 4.99
C ASN A 92 4.92 2.52 5.18
N ALA A 93 3.99 2.63 6.13
CA ALA A 93 3.36 3.91 6.46
C ALA A 93 4.33 4.89 7.14
N ALA A 94 5.17 4.38 8.06
CA ALA A 94 6.16 5.18 8.78
C ALA A 94 7.21 5.79 7.84
N TRP A 95 7.58 5.11 6.76
CA TRP A 95 8.53 5.62 5.77
C TRP A 95 8.14 6.99 5.23
N SER A 96 6.88 7.17 4.82
CA SER A 96 6.40 8.45 4.28
C SER A 96 6.48 9.57 5.31
N ILE A 97 6.20 9.27 6.58
CA ILE A 97 6.29 10.24 7.68
C ILE A 97 7.75 10.63 7.94
N ILE A 98 8.64 9.64 8.03
CA ILE A 98 10.06 9.87 8.32
C ILE A 98 10.75 10.62 7.17
N PHE A 99 10.42 10.29 5.92
CA PHE A 99 11.12 10.85 4.77
C PHE A 99 10.57 12.22 4.33
N PHE A 100 9.26 12.44 4.43
CA PHE A 100 8.63 13.69 3.97
C PHE A 100 8.17 14.61 5.10
N GLY A 101 8.09 14.11 6.34
CA GLY A 101 7.60 14.87 7.50
C GLY A 101 8.68 15.34 8.47
N LEU A 102 9.93 14.87 8.32
CA LEU A 102 11.11 15.36 9.06
C LEU A 102 11.95 16.24 8.14
#